data_AF-A0A822CY59-F1
#
_entry.id   AF-A0A822CY59-F1
#
_cell.length_a   1.000
_cell.length_b   1.000
_cell.length_c   1.000
_cell.angle_alpha   90.00
_cell.angle_beta   90.00
_cell.angle_gamma   90.00
#
_symmetry.space_group_name_H-M   'P 1'
#
loop_
_entity.id
_entity.type
_entity.pdbx_description
1 polymer ?
#
loop_
_entity_poly.entity_id
_entity_poly.type
_entity_poly.pdbx_seq_one_letter_code
_entity_poly.pdbx_strand_id
1 'polypeptide(L)'
;ELIHGAPINKSVSNRASVSLIFVTIKTDCHGERTEHEKRFQRLIVGNASEYRVDGHQLSATEYTEELENMGISPKAKNFLIFQGQVQSIAMKTPKEFTAMFEELSRNDELREEYEQGKQEKNKAEQDTHANFQKKKKGVEKQKKEVRLEKEVAQKYAALKRQYVR
;
A
#
# COMPACT_ATOMS: atom_id res chain seq x y z
N GLU A 1 -21.48 -10.84 21.44
CA GLU A 1 -21.69 -10.91 22.90
C GLU A 1 -20.82 -9.88 23.62
N LEU A 2 -21.19 -8.60 23.58
CA LEU A 2 -20.37 -7.52 24.16
C LEU A 2 -20.95 -6.96 25.47
N ILE A 3 -22.20 -7.28 25.77
CA ILE A 3 -22.91 -6.80 26.95
C ILE A 3 -22.70 -7.81 28.09
N HIS A 4 -22.51 -7.31 29.31
CA HIS A 4 -22.39 -8.16 30.48
C HIS A 4 -23.55 -9.17 30.55
N GLY A 5 -23.22 -10.43 30.86
CA GLY A 5 -24.18 -11.52 30.92
C GLY A 5 -24.62 -12.08 29.55
N ALA A 6 -24.21 -11.51 28.42
CA ALA A 6 -24.51 -12.07 27.10
C ALA A 6 -23.96 -13.50 26.88
N PRO A 7 -22.71 -13.83 27.27
CA PRO A 7 -22.17 -15.20 27.08
C PRO A 7 -22.89 -16.29 27.88
N ILE A 8 -23.66 -15.89 28.90
CA ILE A 8 -24.50 -16.79 29.73
C ILE A 8 -25.99 -16.61 29.43
N ASN A 9 -26.36 -16.02 28.28
CA ASN A 9 -27.74 -15.74 27.86
C ASN A 9 -28.58 -14.91 28.85
N LYS A 10 -27.92 -14.07 29.65
CA LYS A 10 -28.55 -13.17 30.64
C LYS A 10 -28.05 -11.74 30.46
N SER A 11 -28.24 -11.20 29.25
CA SER A 11 -27.84 -9.83 28.93
C SER A 11 -28.57 -8.81 29.82
N VAL A 12 -27.81 -7.96 30.53
CA VAL A 12 -28.37 -6.93 31.42
C VAL A 12 -28.96 -5.72 30.70
N SER A 13 -28.63 -5.53 29.42
CA SER A 13 -29.03 -4.38 28.62
C SER A 13 -28.96 -4.71 27.13
N ASN A 14 -29.49 -3.82 26.29
CA ASN A 14 -29.32 -3.80 24.84
C ASN A 14 -28.33 -2.72 24.36
N ARG A 15 -27.72 -1.97 25.30
CA ARG A 15 -26.77 -0.89 25.04
C ARG A 15 -25.56 -1.01 25.92
N ALA A 16 -24.39 -0.62 25.40
CA ALA A 16 -23.19 -0.41 26.18
C ALA A 16 -22.40 0.78 25.62
N SER A 17 -21.72 1.54 26.46
CA SER A 17 -20.83 2.60 26.03
C SER A 17 -19.52 2.57 26.77
N VAL A 18 -18.46 2.94 26.07
CA VAL A 18 -17.13 3.15 26.65
C VAL A 18 -16.71 4.57 26.32
N SER A 19 -16.22 5.28 27.33
CA SER A 19 -15.69 6.64 27.20
C SER A 19 -14.25 6.68 27.66
N LEU A 20 -13.42 7.37 26.88
CA LEU A 20 -12.02 7.63 27.13
C LEU A 20 -11.82 9.14 27.23
N ILE A 21 -11.15 9.61 28.29
CA ILE A 21 -10.88 11.03 28.50
C ILE A 21 -9.37 11.21 28.35
N PHE A 22 -8.97 12.03 27.37
CA PHE A 22 -7.59 12.44 27.17
C PHE A 22 -7.36 13.79 27.83
N VAL A 23 -6.31 13.90 28.63
CA VAL A 23 -5.87 15.16 29.25
C VAL A 23 -4.53 15.52 28.66
N THR A 24 -4.48 16.61 27.90
CA THR A 24 -3.25 17.14 27.31
C THR A 24 -2.72 18.24 28.20
N ILE A 25 -1.51 18.06 28.73
CA ILE A 25 -0.84 19.05 29.58
C ILE A 25 0.18 19.79 28.72
N LYS A 26 -0.02 21.10 28.54
CA LYS A 26 0.95 21.98 27.89
C LYS A 26 1.61 22.86 28.95
N THR A 27 2.91 23.04 28.86
CA THR A 27 3.66 23.95 29.74
C THR A 27 4.19 25.09 28.89
N ASP A 28 3.79 26.31 29.24
CA ASP A 28 4.24 27.50 28.54
C ASP A 28 5.67 27.89 28.95
N CYS A 29 6.27 28.84 28.22
CA CYS A 29 7.61 29.38 28.54
C CYS A 29 7.71 30.02 29.93
N HIS A 30 6.56 30.36 30.54
CA HIS A 30 6.45 30.89 31.90
C HIS A 30 6.23 29.82 32.97
N GLY A 31 6.21 28.52 32.60
CA GLY A 31 6.01 27.42 33.53
C GLY A 31 4.56 27.19 33.95
N GLU A 32 3.61 27.95 33.40
CA GLU A 32 2.17 27.71 33.61
C GLU A 32 1.75 26.44 32.86
N ARG A 33 0.98 25.59 33.54
CA ARG A 33 0.48 24.32 33.00
C ARG A 33 -0.98 24.52 32.61
N THR A 34 -1.27 24.41 31.33
CA THR A 34 -2.64 24.39 30.81
C THR A 34 -3.05 22.95 30.51
N GLU A 35 -4.23 22.58 31.01
CA GLU A 35 -4.79 21.25 30.81
C GLU A 35 -5.97 21.34 29.84
N HIS A 36 -5.92 20.56 28.77
CA HIS A 36 -7.00 20.43 27.81
C HIS A 36 -7.56 19.01 27.86
N GLU A 37 -8.81 18.89 28.27
CA GLU A 37 -9.52 17.62 28.29
C GLU A 37 -10.31 17.40 26.99
N LYS A 38 -10.28 16.17 26.49
CA LYS A 38 -11.07 15.75 25.33
C LYS A 38 -11.68 14.38 25.57
N ARG A 39 -13.00 14.27 25.45
CA ARG A 39 -13.76 13.05 25.75
C ARG A 39 -14.15 12.34 24.46
N PHE A 40 -13.67 11.12 24.29
CA PHE A 40 -14.04 10.23 23.20
C PHE A 40 -14.98 9.16 23.73
N GLN A 41 -16.09 8.90 23.04
CA GLN A 41 -17.06 7.91 23.46
C GLN A 41 -17.54 7.08 22.27
N ARG A 42 -17.61 5.76 22.48
CA ARG A 42 -18.28 4.83 21.57
C ARG A 42 -19.46 4.20 22.28
N LEU A 43 -20.62 4.25 21.65
CA LEU A 43 -21.86 3.63 22.12
C LEU A 43 -22.26 2.53 21.14
N ILE A 44 -22.62 1.36 21.66
CA ILE A 44 -23.23 0.28 20.88
C ILE A 44 -24.72 0.19 21.20
N VAL A 45 -25.54 0.15 20.16
CA VAL A 45 -27.01 0.01 20.23
C VAL A 45 -27.42 -1.09 19.26
N GLY A 46 -27.80 -2.26 19.77
CA GLY A 46 -28.01 -3.43 18.93
C GLY A 46 -26.75 -3.78 18.13
N ASN A 47 -26.84 -3.72 16.80
CA ASN A 47 -25.72 -3.97 15.88
C ASN A 47 -25.03 -2.68 15.38
N ALA A 48 -25.52 -1.50 15.77
CA ALA A 48 -24.97 -0.22 15.34
C ALA A 48 -23.95 0.32 16.35
N SER A 49 -22.97 1.08 15.86
CA SER A 49 -22.02 1.84 16.67
C SER A 49 -22.21 3.33 16.41
N GLU A 50 -22.35 4.11 17.48
CA GLU A 50 -22.33 5.57 17.47
C GLU A 50 -21.01 6.06 18.07
N TYR A 51 -20.44 7.11 17.46
CA TYR A 51 -19.19 7.74 17.88
C TYR A 51 -19.46 9.16 18.33
N ARG A 52 -18.89 9.57 19.46
CA ARG A 52 -19.05 10.92 20.01
C ARG A 52 -17.72 11.48 20.50
N VAL A 53 -17.50 12.77 20.27
CA VAL A 53 -16.37 13.53 20.83
C VAL A 53 -16.96 14.75 21.54
N ASP A 54 -16.61 14.92 22.82
CA ASP A 54 -17.12 15.98 23.70
C ASP A 54 -18.66 16.09 23.74
N GLY A 55 -19.33 14.95 23.57
CA GLY A 55 -20.79 14.86 23.54
C GLY A 55 -21.43 15.08 22.16
N HIS A 56 -20.66 15.54 21.17
CA HIS A 56 -21.11 15.70 19.78
C HIS A 56 -20.98 14.38 19.01
N GLN A 57 -22.03 13.98 18.30
CA GLN A 57 -22.00 12.79 17.46
C GLN A 57 -21.23 13.08 16.17
N LEU A 58 -20.29 12.19 15.85
CA LEU A 58 -19.47 12.25 14.64
C LEU A 58 -19.64 10.96 13.82
N SER A 59 -19.26 11.04 12.55
CA SER A 59 -19.07 9.84 11.73
C SER A 59 -17.85 9.03 12.20
N ALA A 60 -17.78 7.77 11.76
CA ALA A 60 -16.64 6.91 12.09
C ALA A 60 -15.31 7.44 11.50
N THR A 61 -15.37 8.11 10.34
CA THR A 61 -14.21 8.72 9.69
C THR A 61 -13.71 9.93 10.47
N GLU A 62 -14.59 10.88 10.78
CA GLU A 62 -14.25 12.08 11.56
C GLU A 62 -13.72 11.71 12.94
N TYR A 63 -14.33 10.74 13.62
CA TYR A 63 -13.85 10.24 14.90
C TYR A 63 -12.42 9.65 14.81
N THR A 64 -12.12 8.97 13.70
CA THR A 64 -10.78 8.40 13.47
C THR A 64 -9.77 9.50 13.18
N GLU A 65 -10.12 10.48 12.36
CA GLU A 65 -9.28 11.66 12.07
C GLU A 65 -8.95 12.45 13.34
N GLU A 66 -9.93 12.65 14.23
CA GLU A 66 -9.73 13.30 15.53
C GLU A 66 -8.79 12.53 16.45
N LEU A 67 -8.80 11.19 16.41
CA LEU A 67 -7.83 10.35 17.13
C LEU A 67 -6.43 10.44 16.50
N GLU A 68 -6.36 10.46 15.17
CA GLU A 68 -5.10 10.57 14.44
C GLU A 68 -4.43 11.94 14.65
N ASN A 69 -5.21 13.00 14.78
CA ASN A 69 -4.72 14.34 15.15
C ASN A 69 -4.03 14.36 16.53
N MET A 70 -4.39 13.44 17.43
CA MET A 70 -3.72 13.26 18.72
C MET A 70 -2.55 12.27 18.65
N GLY A 71 -2.22 11.75 17.47
CA GLY A 71 -1.15 10.78 17.25
C GLY A 71 -1.56 9.32 17.48
N ILE A 72 -2.86 9.04 17.65
CA ILE A 72 -3.38 7.68 17.86
C ILE A 72 -4.02 7.22 16.56
N SER A 73 -3.31 6.40 15.77
CA SER A 73 -3.91 5.77 14.58
C SER A 73 -4.38 4.36 14.92
N PRO A 74 -5.71 4.10 14.92
CA PRO A 74 -6.25 2.76 15.18
C PRO A 74 -5.82 1.73 14.14
N LYS A 75 -5.52 2.18 12.91
CA LYS A 75 -5.09 1.33 11.80
C LYS A 75 -3.71 0.72 12.05
N ALA A 76 -2.77 1.50 12.56
CA ALA A 76 -1.38 1.09 12.70
C ALA A 76 -1.14 0.06 13.83
N LYS A 77 -2.08 -0.08 14.79
CA LYS A 77 -1.99 -1.01 15.94
C LYS A 77 -0.70 -0.88 16.77
N ASN A 78 -0.07 0.30 16.75
CA ASN A 78 1.25 0.56 17.34
C ASN A 78 1.29 0.45 18.87
N PHE A 79 0.14 0.56 19.53
CA PHE A 79 0.04 0.78 20.97
C PHE A 79 -0.73 -0.32 21.71
N LEU A 80 -1.16 -1.38 21.01
CA LEU A 80 -1.85 -2.51 21.62
C LEU A 80 -0.96 -3.75 21.58
N ILE A 81 -0.60 -4.24 22.76
CA ILE A 81 0.12 -5.50 22.93
C ILE A 81 -0.83 -6.49 23.61
N PHE A 82 -1.29 -7.47 22.84
CA PHE A 82 -2.11 -8.57 23.32
C PHE A 82 -1.24 -9.69 23.88
N GLN A 83 -1.84 -10.55 24.71
CA GLN A 83 -1.15 -11.72 25.25
C GLN A 83 -0.64 -12.61 24.10
N GLY A 84 0.65 -12.96 24.14
CA GLY A 84 1.32 -13.74 23.10
C GLY A 84 1.86 -12.94 21.91
N GLN A 85 1.53 -11.64 21.79
CA GLN A 85 1.98 -10.82 20.66
C GLN A 85 3.50 -10.60 20.65
N VAL A 86 4.14 -10.51 21.81
CA VAL A 86 5.61 -10.40 21.91
C VAL A 86 6.30 -11.63 21.32
N GLN A 87 5.79 -12.83 21.60
CA GLN A 87 6.30 -14.07 21.01
C GLN A 87 6.03 -14.12 19.51
N SER A 88 4.83 -13.74 19.07
CA SER A 88 4.48 -13.66 17.65
C SER A 88 5.40 -12.71 16.86
N ILE A 89 5.72 -11.54 17.42
CA ILE A 89 6.65 -10.60 16.80
C ILE A 89 8.05 -11.21 16.71
N ALA A 90 8.52 -11.87 17.77
CA ALA A 90 9.82 -12.54 17.76
C ALA A 90 9.93 -13.67 16.72
N MET A 91 8.80 -14.26 16.31
CA MET A 91 8.75 -15.34 15.31
C MET A 91 8.51 -14.84 13.87
N LYS A 92 8.34 -13.53 13.64
CA LYS A 92 8.14 -12.98 12.29
C LYS A 92 9.39 -13.18 11.43
N THR A 93 9.17 -13.47 10.16
CA THR A 93 10.22 -13.48 9.14
C THR A 93 10.67 -12.06 8.79
N PRO A 94 11.88 -11.87 8.23
CA PRO A 94 12.36 -10.54 7.82
C PRO A 94 11.38 -9.79 6.90
N LYS A 95 10.69 -10.51 6.01
CA LYS A 95 9.68 -9.95 5.10
C LYS A 95 8.43 -9.45 5.83
N GLU A 96 7.99 -10.19 6.86
CA GLU A 96 6.84 -9.77 7.68
C GLU A 96 7.20 -8.60 8.61
N PHE A 97 8.46 -8.51 9.01
CA PHE A 97 8.97 -7.34 9.74
C PHE A 97 9.00 -6.10 8.85
N THR A 98 9.50 -6.18 7.62
CA THR A 98 9.50 -5.02 6.71
C THR A 98 8.09 -4.55 6.40
N ALA A 99 7.15 -5.47 6.17
CA ALA A 99 5.74 -5.13 5.96
C ALA A 99 5.14 -4.42 7.19
N MET A 100 5.46 -4.89 8.40
CA MET A 100 5.04 -4.22 9.64
C MET A 100 5.60 -2.79 9.69
N PHE A 101 6.88 -2.58 9.37
CA PHE A 101 7.49 -1.24 9.34
C PHE A 101 6.90 -0.32 8.27
N GLU A 102 6.54 -0.86 7.10
CA GLU A 102 5.84 -0.10 6.06
C GLU A 102 4.45 0.37 6.53
N GLU A 103 3.71 -0.50 7.22
CA GLU A 103 2.41 -0.17 7.85
C GLU A 103 2.57 0.91 8.93
N LEU A 104 3.59 0.80 9.79
CA LEU A 104 3.95 1.83 10.79
C LEU A 104 4.21 3.19 10.14
N SER A 105 4.81 3.18 8.96
CA SER A 105 5.23 4.38 8.24
C SER A 105 4.11 4.96 7.35
N ARG A 106 2.94 4.31 7.28
CA ARG A 106 1.84 4.61 6.35
C ARG A 106 2.23 4.55 4.86
N ASN A 107 3.31 3.82 4.54
CA ASN A 107 3.74 3.65 3.15
C ASN A 107 2.88 2.64 2.38
N ASP A 108 1.98 1.92 3.08
CA ASP A 108 1.09 0.94 2.46
C ASP A 108 0.12 1.59 1.45
N GLU A 109 -0.24 2.86 1.65
CA GLU A 109 -1.12 3.61 0.75
C GLU A 109 -0.49 3.84 -0.63
N LEU A 110 0.85 3.97 -0.67
CA LEU A 110 1.61 4.17 -1.91
C LEU A 110 1.99 2.84 -2.60
N ARG A 111 1.75 1.71 -1.94
CA ARG A 111 2.14 0.38 -2.46
C ARG A 111 1.45 0.07 -3.78
N GLU A 112 0.17 0.40 -3.90
CA GLU A 112 -0.61 0.12 -5.11
C GLU A 112 -0.11 0.96 -6.29
N GLU A 113 0.09 2.27 -6.10
CA GLU A 113 0.66 3.16 -7.11
C GLU A 113 2.05 2.70 -7.56
N TYR A 114 2.91 2.30 -6.60
CA TYR A 114 4.24 1.78 -6.89
C TYR A 114 4.19 0.50 -7.73
N GLU A 115 3.33 -0.45 -7.38
CA GLU A 115 3.24 -1.74 -8.09
C GLU A 115 2.67 -1.54 -9.51
N GLN A 116 1.70 -0.65 -9.68
CA GLN A 116 1.20 -0.26 -11.01
C GLN A 116 2.31 0.36 -11.86
N GLY A 117 3.01 1.38 -11.34
CA GLY A 117 4.11 2.04 -12.07
C GLY A 117 5.26 1.09 -12.40
N LYS A 118 5.58 0.15 -11.50
CA LYS A 118 6.57 -0.90 -11.72
C LYS A 118 6.16 -1.87 -12.83
N GLN A 119 4.89 -2.27 -12.88
CA GLN A 119 4.38 -3.13 -13.95
C GLN A 119 4.43 -2.43 -15.31
N GLU A 120 4.04 -1.16 -15.38
CA GLU A 120 4.12 -0.36 -16.60
C GLU A 120 5.57 -0.19 -17.07
N LYS A 121 6.50 0.12 -16.16
CA LYS A 121 7.93 0.21 -16.46
C LYS A 121 8.45 -1.10 -17.05
N ASN A 122 8.16 -2.22 -16.40
CA ASN A 122 8.62 -3.54 -16.84
C ASN A 122 8.03 -3.91 -18.21
N LYS A 123 6.76 -3.58 -18.46
CA LYS A 123 6.12 -3.80 -19.75
C LYS A 123 6.77 -2.97 -20.85
N ALA A 124 7.02 -1.68 -20.60
CA ALA A 124 7.69 -0.80 -21.55
C ALA A 124 9.13 -1.25 -21.86
N GLU A 125 9.87 -1.72 -20.84
CA GLU A 125 11.21 -2.29 -21.01
C GLU A 125 11.17 -3.57 -21.88
N GLN A 126 10.23 -4.49 -21.61
CA GLN A 126 10.04 -5.71 -22.39
C GLN A 126 9.68 -5.40 -23.85
N ASP A 127 8.75 -4.47 -24.08
CA ASP A 127 8.32 -4.07 -25.42
C ASP A 127 9.46 -3.41 -26.19
N THR A 128 10.23 -2.52 -25.54
CA THR A 128 11.38 -1.86 -26.15
C THR A 128 12.45 -2.88 -26.52
N HIS A 129 12.75 -3.83 -25.62
CA HIS A 129 13.73 -4.87 -25.87
C HIS A 129 13.29 -5.81 -27.00
N ALA A 130 12.03 -6.24 -27.01
CA ALA A 130 11.47 -7.08 -28.06
C ALA A 130 11.48 -6.37 -29.43
N ASN A 131 11.10 -5.09 -29.47
CA ASN A 131 11.11 -4.28 -30.70
C ASN A 131 12.54 -4.07 -31.23
N PHE A 132 13.50 -3.79 -30.36
CA PHE A 132 14.90 -3.68 -30.74
C PHE A 132 15.44 -4.99 -31.32
N GLN A 133 15.18 -6.12 -30.65
CA GLN A 133 15.58 -7.44 -31.15
C GLN A 133 14.95 -7.77 -32.52
N LYS A 134 13.65 -7.51 -32.69
CA LYS A 134 12.93 -7.72 -33.96
C LYS A 134 13.53 -6.87 -35.08
N LYS A 135 13.72 -5.57 -34.84
CA LYS A 135 14.33 -4.66 -35.82
C LYS A 135 15.74 -5.08 -36.20
N LYS A 136 16.58 -5.44 -35.22
CA LYS A 136 17.95 -5.91 -35.47
C LYS A 136 17.98 -7.15 -36.35
N LYS A 137 17.18 -8.19 -36.01
CA LYS A 137 17.06 -9.41 -36.80
C LYS A 137 16.55 -9.14 -38.22
N GLY A 138 15.58 -8.23 -38.37
CA GLY A 138 15.06 -7.81 -39.68
C GLY A 138 16.13 -7.18 -40.56
N VAL A 139 16.89 -6.22 -40.00
CA VAL A 139 17.98 -5.54 -40.71
C VAL A 139 19.10 -6.51 -41.10
N GLU A 140 19.48 -7.43 -40.21
CA GLU A 140 20.49 -8.45 -40.50
C GLU A 140 20.05 -9.40 -41.62
N LYS A 141 18.78 -9.79 -41.66
CA LYS A 141 18.21 -10.62 -42.73
C LYS A 141 18.23 -9.88 -44.06
N GLN A 142 17.74 -8.64 -44.10
CA GLN A 142 17.76 -7.80 -45.31
C GLN A 142 19.19 -7.58 -45.83
N LYS A 143 20.14 -7.32 -44.92
CA LYS A 143 21.56 -7.15 -45.30
C LYS A 143 22.16 -8.42 -45.91
N LYS A 144 21.77 -9.60 -45.44
CA LYS A 144 22.16 -10.89 -46.04
C LYS A 144 21.53 -11.08 -47.43
N GLU A 145 20.24 -10.80 -47.57
CA GLU A 145 19.52 -10.93 -48.85
C GLU A 145 20.13 -10.02 -49.93
N VAL A 146 20.32 -8.73 -49.63
CA VAL A 146 20.94 -7.76 -50.55
C VAL A 146 22.36 -8.18 -50.96
N ARG A 147 23.14 -8.76 -50.03
CA ARG A 147 24.48 -9.27 -50.36
C ARG A 147 24.42 -10.46 -51.32
N LEU A 148 23.46 -11.36 -51.12
CA LEU A 148 23.26 -12.53 -51.98
C LEU A 148 22.81 -12.11 -53.39
N GLU A 149 21.83 -11.20 -53.49
CA GLU A 149 21.36 -10.65 -54.75
C GLU A 149 22.49 -9.96 -55.53
N LYS A 150 23.34 -9.20 -54.84
CA LYS A 150 24.53 -8.57 -55.45
C LYS A 150 25.50 -9.60 -56.01
N GLU A 151 25.79 -10.69 -55.28
CA GLU A 151 26.66 -11.76 -55.77
C GLU A 151 26.07 -12.48 -56.99
N VAL A 152 24.77 -12.77 -56.98
CA VAL A 152 24.07 -13.40 -58.12
C VAL A 152 24.11 -12.48 -59.34
N ALA A 153 23.80 -11.18 -59.17
CA ALA A 153 23.83 -10.21 -60.25
C ALA A 153 25.25 -10.06 -60.85
N GLN A 154 26.28 -10.05 -60.02
CA GLN A 154 27.67 -10.01 -60.47
C GLN A 154 28.07 -11.26 -61.27
N LYS A 155 27.69 -12.46 -60.80
CA LYS A 155 27.92 -13.72 -61.52
C LYS A 155 27.20 -13.72 -62.88
N TYR A 156 25.94 -13.28 -62.91
CA TYR A 156 25.16 -13.18 -64.14
C TYR A 156 25.78 -12.19 -65.14
N ALA A 157 26.22 -11.03 -64.67
CA ALA A 157 26.90 -10.03 -65.51
C ALA A 157 28.24 -10.56 -66.08
N ALA A 158 29.02 -11.30 -65.28
CA ALA A 158 30.25 -11.93 -65.74
C ALA A 158 29.99 -13.00 -66.82
N LEU A 159 28.98 -13.85 -66.61
CA LEU A 159 28.59 -14.88 -67.58
C LEU A 159 28.09 -14.25 -68.90
N LYS A 160 27.30 -13.17 -68.82
CA LYS A 160 26.81 -12.45 -69.99
C LYS A 160 27.95 -11.82 -70.79
N ARG A 161 29.00 -11.29 -70.12
CA ARG A 161 30.20 -10.79 -70.82
C ARG A 161 30.98 -11.89 -71.54
N GLN A 162 31.00 -13.11 -71.01
CA GLN A 162 31.66 -14.24 -71.67
C GLN A 162 30.91 -14.74 -72.92
N TYR A 163 29.58 -14.62 -72.94
CA TYR A 163 28.74 -15.05 -74.06
C TYR A 163 28.57 -14.02 -75.19
N VAL A 164 29.05 -12.78 -75.03
CA VAL A 164 28.97 -11.71 -76.05
C VAL A 164 30.27 -11.63 -76.87
N ARG A 165 30.79 -12.78 -77.30
CA ARG A 165 31.86 -12.90 -78.31
C ARG A 165 31.30 -13.59 -79.54
#